data_AF-A0A401LEK6-F1
#
_entry.id   AF-A0A401LEK6-F1
#
_cell.length_a   1.000
_cell.length_b   1.000
_cell.length_c   1.000
_cell.angle_alpha   90.00
_cell.angle_beta   90.00
_cell.angle_gamma   90.00
#
_symmetry.space_group_name_H-M   'P 1'
#
loop_
_entity.id
_entity.type
_entity.pdbx_description
1 polymer ?
#
loop_
_entity_poly.entity_id
_entity_poly.type
_entity_poly.pdbx_seq_one_letter_code
_entity_poly.pdbx_strand_id
1 'polypeptide(L)'
;MLYATAIGLGVLGVLVLLATLLLCLLELLRMVLLWREKERYRSFTPQERIFYKKDKLFWLLALWGMDAALGWKTEKTDRALTLRLPAVSEGEYQRICSLLEKTVYGGIMLEPFEERALDRFLYHLTGQDMKKSLGMWLKLHYACLKKRK
;
A
#
# COMPACT_ATOMS: atom_id res chain seq x y z
N MET A 1 -47.82 -20.38 -2.40
CA MET A 1 -47.14 -19.07 -2.17
C MET A 1 -46.14 -19.14 -1.01
N LEU A 2 -46.49 -19.66 0.17
CA LEU A 2 -45.60 -19.70 1.36
C LEU A 2 -44.33 -20.58 1.22
N TYR A 3 -44.38 -21.68 0.46
CA TYR A 3 -43.20 -22.55 0.29
C TYR A 3 -42.11 -21.91 -0.59
N ALA A 4 -42.49 -21.13 -1.60
CA ALA A 4 -41.54 -20.47 -2.51
C ALA A 4 -40.75 -19.36 -1.79
N THR A 5 -41.40 -18.63 -0.88
CA THR A 5 -40.75 -17.59 -0.08
C THR A 5 -39.80 -18.18 0.98
N ALA A 6 -40.18 -19.31 1.60
CA ALA A 6 -39.32 -20.01 2.55
C ALA A 6 -38.03 -20.56 1.91
N ILE A 7 -38.14 -21.17 0.73
CA ILE A 7 -36.99 -21.66 -0.04
C ILE A 7 -36.11 -20.48 -0.49
N GLY A 8 -36.72 -19.38 -0.95
CA GLY A 8 -35.99 -18.17 -1.34
C GLY A 8 -35.16 -17.56 -0.20
N LEU A 9 -35.71 -17.49 1.01
CA LEU A 9 -35.00 -17.01 2.20
C LEU A 9 -33.86 -17.95 2.61
N GLY A 10 -34.04 -19.26 2.51
CA GLY A 10 -32.99 -20.24 2.77
C GLY A 10 -31.81 -20.09 1.82
N VAL A 11 -32.07 -19.97 0.51
CA VAL A 11 -31.03 -19.75 -0.51
C VAL A 11 -30.29 -18.43 -0.28
N LEU A 12 -31.02 -17.36 0.07
CA LEU A 12 -30.41 -16.06 0.37
C LEU A 12 -29.52 -16.14 1.61
N GLY A 13 -29.94 -16.86 2.66
CA GLY A 13 -29.14 -17.09 3.86
C GLY A 13 -27.84 -17.85 3.56
N VAL A 14 -27.91 -18.91 2.76
CA VAL A 14 -26.72 -19.67 2.33
C VAL A 14 -25.77 -18.78 1.51
N LEU A 15 -26.28 -17.97 0.59
CA LEU A 15 -25.46 -17.05 -0.20
C LEU A 15 -24.74 -16.02 0.67
N VAL A 16 -25.43 -15.44 1.67
CA VAL A 16 -24.83 -14.50 2.62
C VAL A 16 -23.76 -15.19 3.46
N LEU A 17 -24.01 -16.40 3.97
CA LEU A 17 -23.02 -17.18 4.71
C LEU A 17 -21.78 -17.50 3.86
N LEU A 18 -21.96 -17.85 2.60
CA LEU A 18 -20.85 -18.15 1.70
C LEU A 18 -20.02 -16.88 1.41
N ALA A 19 -20.69 -15.73 1.22
CA ALA A 19 -20.03 -14.44 1.06
C ALA A 19 -19.25 -14.01 2.31
N THR A 20 -19.80 -14.19 3.52
CA THR A 20 -19.09 -13.85 4.76
C THR A 20 -17.89 -14.76 4.99
N LEU A 21 -18.02 -16.07 4.73
CA LEU A 21 -16.89 -17.01 4.80
C LEU A 21 -15.77 -16.63 3.82
N LEU A 22 -16.12 -16.22 2.60
CA LEU A 22 -15.14 -15.75 1.62
C LEU A 22 -14.40 -14.49 2.11
N LEU A 23 -15.11 -13.52 2.70
CA LEU A 23 -14.50 -12.32 3.28
C LEU A 23 -13.58 -12.67 4.45
N CYS A 24 -13.99 -13.57 5.35
CA CYS A 24 -13.14 -14.06 6.44
C CYS A 24 -11.86 -14.73 5.92
N LEU A 25 -11.97 -15.56 4.87
CA LEU A 25 -10.81 -16.19 4.24
C LEU A 25 -9.85 -15.15 3.66
N LEU A 26 -10.36 -14.12 2.97
CA LEU A 26 -9.54 -13.05 2.41
C LEU A 26 -8.81 -12.24 3.50
N GLU A 27 -9.47 -11.97 4.62
CA GLU A 27 -8.85 -11.29 5.77
C GLU A 27 -7.77 -12.15 6.44
N LEU A 28 -8.03 -13.45 6.63
CA LEU A 28 -7.03 -14.39 7.16
C LEU A 28 -5.81 -14.47 6.24
N LEU A 29 -6.02 -14.58 4.93
CA LEU A 29 -4.94 -14.65 3.95
C LEU A 29 -4.12 -13.36 3.92
N ARG A 30 -4.78 -12.21 4.04
CA ARG A 30 -4.15 -10.90 4.25
C ARG A 30 -3.28 -10.87 5.50
N MET A 31 -3.79 -11.33 6.63
CA MET A 31 -3.05 -11.38 7.90
C MET A 31 -1.81 -12.29 7.80
N VAL A 32 -1.94 -13.46 7.18
CA VAL A 32 -0.82 -14.39 6.94
C VAL A 32 0.24 -13.77 6.04
N LEU A 33 -0.15 -13.07 4.97
CA LEU A 33 0.81 -12.40 4.08
C LEU A 33 1.54 -11.27 4.77
N LEU A 34 0.82 -10.41 5.51
CA LEU A 34 1.44 -9.33 6.29
C LEU A 34 2.38 -9.88 7.35
N TRP A 35 2.02 -10.98 8.01
CA TRP A 35 2.87 -11.65 8.98
C TRP A 35 4.12 -12.24 8.32
N ARG A 36 3.99 -12.92 7.18
CA ARG A 36 5.12 -13.45 6.40
C ARG A 36 6.03 -12.35 5.86
N GLU A 37 5.48 -11.19 5.50
CA GLU A 37 6.28 -10.02 5.14
C GLU A 37 7.03 -9.46 6.35
N LYS A 38 6.38 -9.36 7.51
CA LYS A 38 7.02 -8.90 8.75
C LYS A 38 8.15 -9.84 9.19
N GLU A 39 7.95 -11.14 9.05
CA GLU A 39 8.97 -12.14 9.39
C GLU A 39 10.16 -12.05 8.43
N ARG A 40 9.92 -11.95 7.12
CA ARG A 40 10.99 -11.68 6.14
C ARG A 40 11.70 -10.35 6.39
N TYR A 41 10.99 -9.32 6.82
CA TYR A 41 11.56 -8.02 7.13
C TYR A 41 12.53 -8.08 8.33
N ARG A 42 12.28 -8.96 9.31
CA ARG A 42 13.21 -9.17 10.43
C ARG A 42 14.55 -9.73 9.98
N SER A 43 14.54 -10.66 9.01
CA SER A 43 15.75 -11.29 8.48
C SER A 43 16.51 -10.42 7.46
N PHE A 44 15.94 -9.30 6.99
CA PHE A 44 16.61 -8.48 5.98
C PHE A 44 17.76 -7.65 6.53
N THR A 45 18.82 -7.59 5.74
CA THR A 45 19.95 -6.67 5.93
C THR A 45 19.48 -5.21 5.80
N PRO A 46 20.21 -4.24 6.38
CA PRO A 46 19.82 -2.83 6.30
C PRO A 46 19.68 -2.31 4.86
N GLN A 47 20.48 -2.83 3.91
CA GLN A 47 20.36 -2.47 2.49
C GLN A 47 19.08 -3.03 1.86
N GLU A 48 18.78 -4.31 2.08
CA GLU A 48 17.56 -4.94 1.56
C GLU A 48 16.28 -4.27 2.08
N ARG A 49 16.31 -3.76 3.32
CA ARG A 49 15.19 -2.98 3.87
C ARG A 49 14.92 -1.71 3.08
N ILE A 50 15.97 -1.00 2.64
CA ILE A 50 15.84 0.22 1.84
C ILE A 50 15.30 -0.13 0.45
N PHE A 51 15.82 -1.17 -0.20
CA PHE A 51 15.28 -1.66 -1.48
C PHE A 51 13.81 -2.06 -1.36
N TYR A 52 13.45 -2.75 -0.28
CA TYR A 52 12.08 -3.12 0.00
C TYR A 52 11.17 -1.90 0.20
N LYS A 53 11.63 -0.88 0.94
CA LYS A 53 10.89 0.39 1.12
C LYS A 53 10.75 1.13 -0.21
N LYS A 54 11.79 1.14 -1.05
CA LYS A 54 11.74 1.67 -2.42
C LYS A 54 10.68 0.99 -3.27
N ASP A 55 10.70 -0.34 -3.33
CA ASP A 55 9.76 -1.07 -4.19
C ASP A 55 8.33 -0.91 -3.68
N LYS A 56 8.15 -0.85 -2.36
CA LYS A 56 6.86 -0.52 -1.73
C LYS A 56 6.40 0.89 -2.09
N LEU A 57 7.29 1.87 -2.09
CA LEU A 57 7.02 3.26 -2.47
C LEU A 57 6.50 3.33 -3.92
N PHE A 58 7.25 2.77 -4.88
CA PHE A 58 6.88 2.78 -6.29
C PHE A 58 5.58 2.03 -6.55
N TRP A 59 5.40 0.90 -5.90
CA TRP A 59 4.18 0.12 -6.04
C TRP A 59 2.95 0.83 -5.45
N LEU A 60 3.10 1.54 -4.32
CA LEU A 60 2.02 2.39 -3.78
C LEU A 60 1.69 3.53 -4.76
N LEU A 61 2.70 4.21 -5.31
CA LEU A 61 2.48 5.26 -6.31
C LEU A 61 1.77 4.74 -7.56
N ALA A 62 2.16 3.56 -8.04
CA ALA A 62 1.47 2.89 -9.15
C ALA A 62 0.01 2.55 -8.81
N LEU A 63 -0.28 2.16 -7.56
CA LEU A 63 -1.65 1.92 -7.10
C LEU A 63 -2.49 3.21 -7.05
N TRP A 64 -1.85 4.34 -6.76
CA TRP A 64 -2.43 5.67 -6.91
C TRP A 64 -2.53 6.13 -8.36
N GLY A 65 -2.06 5.33 -9.33
CA GLY A 65 -2.11 5.64 -10.76
C GLY A 65 -1.06 6.68 -11.19
N MET A 66 0.11 6.65 -10.55
CA MET A 66 1.26 7.46 -10.93
C MET A 66 2.40 6.56 -11.38
N ASP A 67 2.87 6.75 -12.62
CA ASP A 67 4.08 6.10 -13.12
C ASP A 67 5.30 6.85 -12.58
N ALA A 68 5.80 6.36 -11.46
CA ALA A 68 6.95 6.92 -10.75
C ALA A 68 8.20 6.05 -11.00
N ALA A 69 9.32 6.69 -11.30
CA ALA A 69 10.64 6.08 -11.35
C ALA A 69 11.67 7.06 -10.75
N LEU A 70 12.77 6.55 -10.20
CA LEU A 70 13.88 7.41 -9.72
C LEU A 70 14.39 8.28 -10.86
N GLY A 71 14.62 9.57 -10.59
CA GLY A 71 15.03 10.56 -11.60
C GLY A 71 14.02 10.94 -12.69
N TRP A 72 12.83 10.33 -12.76
CA TRP A 72 11.87 10.60 -13.85
C TRP A 72 10.74 11.54 -13.42
N LYS A 73 10.66 12.72 -14.03
CA LYS A 73 9.55 13.70 -13.90
C LYS A 73 9.10 13.98 -12.45
N THR A 74 10.04 14.02 -11.51
CA THR A 74 9.78 14.10 -10.07
C THR A 74 8.92 15.31 -9.68
N GLU A 75 9.09 16.47 -10.32
CA GLU A 75 8.27 17.67 -10.10
C GLU A 75 6.81 17.49 -10.55
N LYS A 76 6.58 16.84 -11.70
CA LYS A 76 5.21 16.60 -12.21
C LYS A 76 4.47 15.58 -11.35
N THR A 77 5.18 14.55 -10.90
CA THR A 77 4.65 13.53 -10.00
C THR A 77 4.37 14.10 -8.62
N ASP A 78 5.25 14.96 -8.08
CA ASP A 78 5.06 15.64 -6.79
C ASP A 78 3.81 16.52 -6.80
N ARG A 79 3.62 17.37 -7.82
CA ARG A 79 2.39 18.18 -7.95
C ARG A 79 1.14 17.33 -8.09
N ALA A 80 1.20 16.25 -8.88
CA ALA A 80 0.07 15.31 -8.99
C ALA A 80 -0.24 14.64 -7.65
N LEU A 81 0.80 14.37 -6.84
CA LEU A 81 0.70 13.77 -5.52
C LEU A 81 0.08 14.72 -4.51
N THR A 82 0.54 15.97 -4.43
CA THR A 82 -0.05 17.00 -3.55
C THR A 82 -1.52 17.24 -3.90
N LEU A 83 -1.89 17.22 -5.19
CA LEU A 83 -3.28 17.35 -5.62
C LEU A 83 -4.17 16.18 -5.18
N ARG A 84 -3.64 14.94 -5.17
CA ARG A 84 -4.39 13.74 -4.74
C ARG A 84 -4.32 13.49 -3.24
N LEU A 85 -3.27 13.95 -2.59
CA LEU A 85 -2.93 13.71 -1.20
C LEU A 85 -2.58 15.04 -0.52
N PRO A 86 -3.56 15.79 0.00
CA PRO A 86 -3.30 17.03 0.75
C PRO A 86 -2.46 16.85 2.02
N ALA A 87 -2.23 15.62 2.48
CA ALA A 87 -1.36 15.31 3.61
C ALA A 87 0.14 15.30 3.23
N VAL A 88 0.47 15.37 1.94
CA VAL A 88 1.85 15.40 1.44
C VAL A 88 2.20 16.83 1.04
N SER A 89 3.25 17.38 1.64
CA SER A 89 3.71 18.73 1.29
C SER A 89 4.43 18.74 -0.06
N GLU A 90 4.36 19.87 -0.78
CA GLU A 90 5.11 20.07 -2.03
C GLU A 90 6.61 19.91 -1.78
N GLY A 91 7.29 19.13 -2.62
CA GLY A 91 8.71 18.82 -2.54
C GLY A 91 9.08 17.67 -1.59
N GLU A 92 8.14 17.10 -0.81
CA GLU A 92 8.43 15.92 0.02
C GLU A 92 8.80 14.69 -0.82
N TYR A 93 8.11 14.47 -1.94
CA TYR A 93 8.42 13.36 -2.83
C TYR A 93 9.81 13.52 -3.47
N GLN A 94 10.18 14.75 -3.85
CA GLN A 94 11.50 15.05 -4.41
C GLN A 94 12.61 14.77 -3.39
N ARG A 95 12.43 15.20 -2.13
CA ARG A 95 13.37 14.91 -1.04
C ARG A 95 13.56 13.42 -0.86
N ILE A 96 12.46 12.66 -0.83
CA ILE A 96 12.51 11.21 -0.68
C ILE A 96 13.19 10.53 -1.86
N CYS A 97 12.93 10.97 -3.10
CA CYS A 97 13.65 10.47 -4.27
C CYS A 97 15.16 10.73 -4.13
N SER A 98 15.57 11.93 -3.72
CA SER A 98 17.00 12.23 -3.53
C SER A 98 17.66 11.37 -2.45
N LEU A 99 16.94 11.03 -1.37
CA LEU A 99 17.41 10.13 -0.32
C LEU A 99 17.54 8.70 -0.85
N LEU A 100 16.55 8.24 -1.60
CA LEU A 100 16.55 6.92 -2.21
C LEU A 100 17.66 6.79 -3.26
N GLU A 101 17.93 7.84 -4.05
CA GLU A 101 19.03 7.88 -5.02
C GLU A 101 20.39 7.82 -4.32
N LYS A 102 20.59 8.59 -3.24
CA LYS A 102 21.83 8.55 -2.45
C LYS A 102 22.09 7.16 -1.85
N THR A 103 21.05 6.45 -1.44
CA THR A 103 21.20 5.14 -0.78
C THR A 103 21.30 3.98 -1.75
N VAL A 104 20.53 4.01 -2.84
CA VAL A 104 20.53 2.97 -3.87
C VAL A 104 21.74 3.09 -4.79
N TYR A 105 22.11 4.31 -5.20
CA TYR A 105 23.22 4.55 -6.12
C TYR A 105 24.52 4.91 -5.39
N GLY A 106 24.44 5.64 -4.28
CA GLY A 106 25.62 6.02 -3.48
C GLY A 106 26.03 4.97 -2.43
N GLY A 107 25.20 3.96 -2.15
CA GLY A 107 25.48 2.95 -1.15
C GLY A 107 25.53 3.47 0.30
N ILE A 108 25.13 4.71 0.53
CA ILE A 108 25.12 5.37 1.84
C ILE A 108 23.92 4.87 2.64
N MET A 109 24.11 4.52 3.91
CA MET A 109 23.02 4.15 4.81
C MET A 109 22.18 5.39 5.15
N LEU A 110 20.84 5.27 5.09
CA LEU A 110 19.96 6.33 5.58
C LEU A 110 20.15 6.53 7.09
N GLU A 111 20.16 7.78 7.51
CA GLU A 111 20.15 8.09 8.93
C GLU A 111 18.78 7.77 9.56
N PRO A 112 18.72 7.46 10.88
CA PRO A 112 17.46 7.10 11.54
C PRO A 112 16.36 8.17 11.46
N PHE A 113 16.69 9.44 11.19
CA PHE A 113 15.69 10.48 10.94
C PHE A 113 15.18 10.47 9.50
N GLU A 114 16.02 10.14 8.53
CA GLU A 114 15.65 10.04 7.12
C GLU A 114 14.75 8.81 6.89
N GLU A 115 15.07 7.69 7.56
CA GLU A 115 14.20 6.51 7.53
C GLU A 115 12.81 6.81 8.11
N ARG A 116 12.74 7.60 9.20
CA ARG A 116 11.47 8.02 9.80
C ARG A 116 10.68 8.94 8.86
N ALA A 117 11.34 9.83 8.13
CA ALA A 117 10.70 10.67 7.13
C ALA A 117 10.11 9.82 5.98
N LEU A 118 10.86 8.82 5.50
CA LEU A 118 10.40 7.87 4.50
C LEU A 118 9.20 7.05 5.01
N ASP A 119 9.26 6.55 6.23
CA ASP A 119 8.16 5.78 6.83
C ASP A 119 6.90 6.62 7.02
N ARG A 120 7.05 7.88 7.42
CA ARG A 120 5.93 8.83 7.53
C ARG A 120 5.29 9.09 6.17
N PHE A 121 6.09 9.23 5.12
CA PHE A 121 5.57 9.41 3.77
C PHE A 121 4.85 8.16 3.26
N LEU A 122 5.42 6.97 3.47
CA LEU A 122 4.77 5.70 3.15
C LEU A 122 3.43 5.56 3.91
N TYR A 123 3.38 6.03 5.15
CA TYR A 123 2.16 6.06 5.95
C TYR A 123 1.09 6.96 5.31
N HIS A 124 1.46 8.18 4.90
CA HIS A 124 0.56 9.07 4.17
C HIS A 124 0.10 8.49 2.83
N LEU A 125 0.96 7.77 2.10
CA LEU A 125 0.60 7.07 0.86
C LEU A 125 -0.34 5.87 1.08
N THR A 126 -0.21 5.15 2.19
CA THR A 126 -1.22 4.14 2.58
C THR A 126 -2.56 4.78 2.92
N GLY A 127 -2.60 6.11 3.07
CA GLY A 127 -3.74 7.00 3.20
C GLY A 127 -4.60 6.69 4.42
N GLN A 128 -3.97 6.44 5.56
CA GLN A 128 -4.69 6.33 6.84
C GLN A 128 -5.39 7.64 7.23
N ASP A 129 -4.92 8.79 6.72
CA ASP A 129 -5.45 10.14 7.02
C ASP A 129 -6.50 10.69 6.02
N MET A 130 -6.96 9.89 5.05
CA MET A 130 -7.79 10.40 3.95
C MET A 130 -9.23 9.87 4.01
N LYS A 131 -10.23 10.75 3.80
CA LYS A 131 -11.59 10.33 3.39
C LYS A 131 -11.52 9.72 1.99
N LYS A 132 -11.41 8.40 1.91
CA LYS A 132 -11.29 7.65 0.65
C LYS A 132 -12.63 7.11 0.18
N SER A 133 -12.78 7.00 -1.14
CA SER A 133 -13.82 6.16 -1.71
C SER A 133 -13.58 4.69 -1.32
N LEU A 134 -14.66 3.94 -1.07
CA LEU A 134 -14.60 2.52 -0.68
C LEU A 134 -13.72 1.68 -1.62
N GLY A 135 -13.78 1.96 -2.93
CA GLY A 135 -12.94 1.27 -3.92
C GLY A 135 -11.44 1.53 -3.73
N MET A 136 -11.04 2.76 -3.37
CA MET A 136 -9.65 3.08 -3.08
C MET A 136 -9.19 2.47 -1.75
N TRP A 137 -10.07 2.45 -0.75
CA TRP A 137 -9.82 1.75 0.51
C TRP A 137 -9.61 0.26 0.28
N LEU A 138 -10.51 -0.42 -0.45
CA LEU A 138 -10.38 -1.85 -0.78
C LEU A 138 -9.10 -2.15 -1.56
N LYS A 139 -8.76 -1.33 -2.56
CA LYS A 139 -7.53 -1.45 -3.34
C LYS A 139 -6.29 -1.40 -2.44
N LEU A 140 -6.23 -0.45 -1.50
CA LEU A 140 -5.12 -0.30 -0.55
C LEU A 140 -5.12 -1.39 0.54
N HIS A 141 -6.31 -1.78 0.99
CA HIS A 141 -6.48 -2.80 2.03
C HIS A 141 -5.98 -4.16 1.53
N TYR A 142 -6.42 -4.58 0.35
CA TYR A 142 -6.01 -5.83 -0.29
C TYR A 142 -4.77 -5.70 -1.15
N ALA A 143 -4.08 -4.56 -1.09
CA ALA A 143 -2.89 -4.33 -1.88
C ALA A 143 -1.82 -5.39 -1.56
N CYS A 144 -1.64 -5.78 -0.30
CA CYS A 144 -0.69 -6.83 0.10
C CYS A 144 -0.97 -8.22 -0.52
N LEU A 145 -2.19 -8.50 -0.99
CA LEU A 145 -2.50 -9.73 -1.74
C LEU A 145 -2.01 -9.66 -3.19
N LYS A 146 -1.87 -8.46 -3.75
CA LYS A 146 -1.36 -8.27 -5.11
C LYS A 146 0.15 -8.44 -5.10
N LYS A 147 0.63 -9.52 -5.75
CA LYS A 147 2.06 -9.80 -5.88
C LYS A 147 2.77 -8.57 -6.47
N ARG A 148 3.75 -8.04 -5.72
CA ARG A 148 4.72 -7.07 -6.24
C ARG A 148 5.54 -7.82 -7.30
N LYS A 149 5.37 -7.44 -8.56
CA LYS A 149 6.16 -7.96 -9.69
C LYS A 149 7.53 -7.30 -9.68
#